data_AF-A0A8R1HUD5-F1
#
_entry.id   AF-A0A8R1HUD5-F1
#
_cell.length_a   1.000
_cell.length_b   1.000
_cell.length_c   1.000
_cell.angle_alpha   90.00
_cell.angle_beta   90.00
_cell.angle_gamma   90.00
#
_symmetry.space_group_name_H-M   'P 1'
#
loop_
_entity.id
_entity.type
_entity.pdbx_description
1 polymer ?
#
loop_
_entity_poly.entity_id
_entity_poly.type
_entity_poly.pdbx_seq_one_letter_code
_entity_poly.pdbx_strand_id
1 'polypeptide(L)'
;MDGSKLDLSATPKTDNLELYIRNTEWSLTDFRVKTYQKIYDCCPHPFPDVTYFMVLRRSPSYYIFSLVIPSAFITVVTIVGFFTPHSTTGENTEKVSLGVTALLSMAIISN
;
A
#
# COMPACT_ATOMS: atom_id res chain seq x y z
N MET A 1 -14.16 -31.69 26.06
CA MET A 1 -14.12 -32.19 24.67
C MET A 1 -12.67 -32.14 24.25
N ASP A 2 -12.06 -33.32 24.12
CA ASP A 2 -10.63 -33.52 23.94
C ASP A 2 -10.12 -33.13 22.55
N GLY A 3 -8.92 -32.54 22.50
CA GLY A 3 -8.17 -32.27 21.26
C GLY A 3 -7.70 -33.53 20.52
N SER A 4 -7.88 -34.73 21.08
CA SER A 4 -7.54 -36.02 20.47
C SER A 4 -8.53 -36.50 19.40
N LYS A 5 -9.64 -35.78 19.16
CA LYS A 5 -10.64 -36.12 18.14
C LYS A 5 -10.55 -35.30 16.85
N LEU A 6 -9.72 -34.26 16.80
CA LEU A 6 -9.62 -33.36 15.66
C LEU A 6 -8.15 -33.12 15.33
N ASP A 7 -7.68 -33.74 14.25
CA ASP A 7 -6.35 -33.49 13.70
C ASP A 7 -6.46 -32.44 12.58
N LEU A 8 -5.90 -31.25 12.82
CA LEU A 8 -5.86 -30.18 11.84
C LEU A 8 -4.50 -30.24 11.16
N SER A 9 -4.45 -30.85 9.97
CA SER A 9 -3.23 -30.88 9.15
C SER A 9 -3.29 -29.76 8.12
N ALA A 10 -2.37 -28.80 8.23
CA ALA A 10 -2.23 -27.74 7.22
C ALA A 10 -1.67 -28.32 5.92
N THR A 11 -2.40 -28.15 4.82
CA THR A 11 -1.95 -28.58 3.50
C THR A 11 -0.68 -27.80 3.11
N PRO A 12 0.46 -28.48 2.84
CA PRO A 12 1.77 -27.83 2.67
C PRO A 12 1.85 -26.96 1.40
N LYS A 13 0.90 -27.10 0.47
CA LYS A 13 0.85 -26.36 -0.78
C LYS A 13 -0.18 -25.24 -0.68
N THR A 14 0.22 -24.13 -0.06
CA THR A 14 -0.62 -22.93 0.04
C THR A 14 -0.30 -21.89 -1.04
N ASP A 15 -0.06 -22.39 -2.26
CA ASP A 15 0.01 -21.58 -3.49
C ASP A 15 -1.36 -21.44 -4.16
N ASN A 16 -2.44 -21.93 -3.54
CA ASN A 16 -3.81 -21.76 -4.03
C ASN A 16 -4.28 -20.31 -3.77
N LEU A 17 -3.60 -19.36 -4.40
CA LEU A 17 -3.96 -17.95 -4.51
C LEU A 17 -5.07 -17.75 -5.57
N GLU A 18 -5.88 -18.77 -5.84
CA GLU A 18 -6.95 -18.71 -6.86
C GLU A 18 -7.99 -17.65 -6.54
N LEU A 19 -8.16 -17.33 -5.25
CA LEU A 19 -9.02 -16.25 -4.76
C LEU A 19 -8.25 -14.97 -4.39
N TYR A 20 -6.95 -14.90 -4.68
CA TYR A 20 -6.16 -13.70 -4.42
C TYR A 20 -6.52 -12.61 -5.43
N ILE A 21 -7.24 -11.60 -4.96
CA ILE A 21 -7.51 -10.39 -5.75
C ILE A 21 -6.25 -9.54 -5.72
N ARG A 22 -5.55 -9.49 -6.86
CA ARG A 22 -4.35 -8.67 -7.01
C ARG A 22 -4.69 -7.19 -6.83
N ASN A 23 -4.07 -6.55 -5.84
CA ASN A 23 -4.17 -5.12 -5.61
C ASN A 23 -2.91 -4.39 -6.14
N THR A 24 -3.07 -3.17 -6.65
CA THR A 24 -1.97 -2.32 -7.15
C THR A 24 -1.18 -1.63 -6.03
N GLU A 25 -1.81 -1.39 -4.88
CA GLU A 25 -1.19 -0.83 -3.67
C GLU A 25 -0.55 -1.92 -2.80
N TRP A 26 -1.07 -3.15 -2.80
CA TRP A 26 -0.60 -4.23 -1.92
C TRP A 26 -0.22 -5.48 -2.71
N SER A 27 1.05 -5.87 -2.59
CA SER A 27 1.58 -7.11 -3.14
C SER A 27 1.78 -8.12 -2.01
N LEU A 28 1.06 -9.24 -2.06
CA LEU A 28 1.39 -10.40 -1.25
C LEU A 28 2.80 -10.90 -1.64
N THR A 29 3.70 -10.91 -0.68
CA THR A 29 5.11 -11.29 -0.86
C THR A 29 5.37 -12.69 -0.34
N ASP A 30 4.72 -13.07 0.76
CA ASP A 30 4.85 -14.40 1.34
C ASP A 30 3.54 -14.83 2.00
N PHE A 31 3.22 -16.12 1.87
CA PHE A 31 2.07 -16.74 2.53
C PHE A 31 2.53 -18.04 3.18
N ARG A 32 2.37 -18.15 4.50
CA ARG A 32 2.81 -19.33 5.28
C ARG A 32 1.72 -19.78 6.22
N VAL A 33 1.55 -21.09 6.34
CA VAL A 33 0.64 -21.70 7.33
C VAL A 33 1.48 -22.45 8.33
N LYS A 34 1.23 -22.23 9.61
CA LYS A 34 1.86 -23.00 10.69
C LYS A 34 0.79 -23.54 11.62
N THR A 35 0.93 -24.81 11.96
CA THR A 35 0.09 -25.48 12.94
C THR A 35 0.84 -25.53 14.26
N TYR A 36 0.17 -25.18 15.34
CA TYR A 36 0.68 -25.17 16.70
C TYR A 36 -0.24 -26.00 17.60
N GLN A 37 0.31 -26.49 18.71
CA GLN A 37 -0.50 -27.03 19.79
C GLN A 37 -0.41 -26.07 20.96
N LYS A 38 -1.53 -25.45 21.33
CA LYS A 38 -1.59 -24.46 22.41
C LYS A 38 -2.46 -24.97 23.55
N ILE A 39 -1.95 -24.83 24.76
CA ILE A 39 -2.71 -25.07 25.99
C ILE A 39 -3.26 -23.72 26.43
N TYR A 40 -4.57 -23.66 26.65
CA TYR A 40 -5.28 -22.45 27.06
C TYR A 40 -5.57 -22.50 28.57
N ASP A 41 -5.66 -21.33 29.23
CA ASP A 41 -5.89 -21.26 30.69
C ASP A 41 -7.18 -21.95 31.16
N CYS A 42 -8.14 -22.15 30.26
CA CYS A 42 -9.40 -22.82 30.56
C CYS A 42 -9.27 -24.35 30.71
N CYS A 43 -8.23 -24.99 30.16
CA CYS A 43 -8.14 -26.44 30.04
C CYS A 43 -6.68 -26.95 30.01
N PRO A 44 -6.32 -28.01 30.76
CA PRO A 44 -4.95 -28.57 30.77
C PRO A 44 -4.59 -29.40 29.52
N HIS A 45 -5.47 -29.49 28.52
CA HIS A 45 -5.28 -30.30 27.32
C HIS A 45 -4.79 -29.42 26.15
N PRO A 46 -3.84 -29.91 25.32
CA PRO A 46 -3.38 -29.18 24.15
C PRO A 46 -4.45 -29.16 23.04
N PHE A 47 -4.75 -27.98 22.51
CA PHE A 47 -5.64 -27.79 21.38
C PHE A 47 -4.83 -27.49 20.10
N PRO A 48 -5.19 -28.08 18.95
CA PRO A 48 -4.60 -27.73 17.67
C PRO A 48 -5.04 -26.33 17.25
N ASP A 49 -4.08 -25.50 16.87
CA ASP A 49 -4.25 -24.12 16.38
C ASP A 49 -3.58 -23.99 15.00
N VAL A 50 -4.27 -23.40 14.04
CA VAL A 50 -3.73 -23.14 12.70
C VAL A 50 -3.64 -21.64 12.50
N THR A 51 -2.41 -21.12 12.44
CA THR A 51 -2.15 -19.70 12.23
C THR A 51 -1.69 -19.45 10.78
N TYR A 52 -2.37 -18.53 10.10
CA TYR A 52 -2.02 -18.06 8.75
C TYR A 52 -1.18 -16.78 8.84
N PHE A 53 0.01 -16.81 8.24
CA PHE A 53 0.91 -15.67 8.15
C PHE A 53 0.90 -15.13 6.72
N MET A 54 0.50 -13.87 6.58
CA MET A 54 0.45 -13.16 5.30
C MET A 54 1.40 -11.96 5.35
N VAL A 55 2.42 -11.98 4.50
CA VAL A 55 3.37 -10.86 4.36
C VAL A 55 2.94 -10.02 3.16
N LEU A 56 2.41 -8.84 3.45
CA LEU A 56 1.96 -7.86 2.46
C LEU A 56 2.99 -6.75 2.32
N ARG A 57 3.38 -6.42 1.10
CA ARG A 57 4.26 -5.30 0.79
C ARG A 57 3.47 -4.17 0.14
N ARG A 58 3.58 -2.96 0.71
CA ARG A 58 2.98 -1.76 0.14
C ARG A 58 3.79 -1.27 -1.05
N SER A 59 3.15 -1.13 -2.21
CA SER A 59 3.68 -0.52 -3.42
C SER A 59 3.04 0.86 -3.60
N PRO A 60 3.70 1.94 -3.16
CA PRO A 60 3.16 3.30 -3.26
C PRO A 60 3.29 3.89 -4.66
N SER A 61 3.46 3.08 -5.71
CA SER A 61 3.79 3.55 -7.07
C SER A 61 2.80 4.61 -7.56
N TYR A 62 1.50 4.34 -7.46
CA TYR A 62 0.48 5.30 -7.87
C TYR A 62 0.50 6.58 -7.01
N TYR A 63 0.61 6.46 -5.69
CA TYR A 63 0.69 7.60 -4.76
C TYR A 63 1.91 8.49 -5.03
N ILE A 64 3.06 7.89 -5.34
CA ILE A 64 4.28 8.62 -5.66
C ILE A 64 4.10 9.36 -6.99
N PHE A 65 3.63 8.71 -8.04
CA PHE A 65 3.45 9.38 -9.33
C PHE A 65 2.37 10.48 -9.28
N SER A 66 1.29 10.29 -8.51
CA SER A 66 0.19 11.27 -8.45
C SER A 66 0.43 12.42 -7.48
N LEU A 67 1.30 12.30 -6.48
CA LEU A 67 1.57 13.37 -5.49
C LEU A 67 3.00 13.92 -5.54
N VAL A 68 4.01 13.10 -5.80
CA VAL A 68 5.41 13.54 -5.83
C VAL A 68 5.72 14.28 -7.13
N ILE A 69 5.17 13.85 -8.26
CA ILE A 69 5.33 14.58 -9.53
C ILE A 69 4.77 16.01 -9.42
N PRO A 70 3.49 16.25 -9.08
CA PRO A 70 2.96 17.61 -9.05
C PRO A 70 3.69 18.48 -8.03
N SER A 71 4.05 17.94 -6.86
CA SER A 71 4.84 18.70 -5.87
C SER A 71 6.23 19.05 -6.38
N ALA A 72 6.93 18.12 -7.05
CA ALA A 72 8.24 18.40 -7.66
C ALA A 72 8.16 19.44 -8.79
N PHE A 73 7.10 19.41 -9.61
CA PHE A 73 6.88 20.43 -10.63
C PHE A 73 6.66 21.81 -10.00
N ILE A 74 5.88 21.90 -8.93
CA ILE A 74 5.64 23.18 -8.23
C ILE A 74 6.95 23.71 -7.59
N THR A 75 7.75 22.85 -6.97
CA THR A 75 9.03 23.28 -6.38
C THR A 75 10.02 23.76 -7.45
N VAL A 76 10.11 23.09 -8.60
CA VAL A 76 10.95 23.57 -9.72
C VAL A 76 10.46 24.91 -10.24
N VAL A 77 9.15 25.08 -10.46
CA VAL A 77 8.58 26.32 -10.97
C VAL A 77 8.78 27.48 -9.99
N THR A 78 8.61 27.25 -8.68
CA THR A 78 8.87 28.27 -7.66
C THR A 78 10.35 28.65 -7.60
N ILE A 79 11.25 27.67 -7.62
CA ILE A 79 12.70 27.91 -7.67
C ILE A 79 13.07 28.72 -8.92
N VAL A 80 12.65 28.31 -10.11
CA VAL A 80 12.91 29.04 -11.37
C VAL A 80 12.33 30.46 -11.33
N GLY A 81 11.14 30.63 -10.74
CA GLY A 81 10.54 31.95 -10.52
C GLY A 81 11.37 32.84 -9.59
N PHE A 82 12.00 32.28 -8.56
CA PHE A 82 12.92 33.01 -7.67
C PHE A 82 14.26 33.36 -8.35
N PHE A 83 14.78 32.49 -9.21
CA PHE A 83 16.08 32.67 -9.84
C PHE A 83 16.07 33.50 -11.14
N THR A 84 14.90 33.82 -11.69
CA THR A 84 14.79 34.64 -12.92
C THR A 84 14.50 36.11 -12.55
N PRO A 85 15.48 37.04 -12.54
CA PRO A 85 15.31 38.38 -11.97
C PRO A 85 14.71 39.42 -12.92
N HIS A 86 14.23 39.05 -14.13
CA HIS A 86 14.18 40.02 -15.24
C HIS A 86 12.86 40.27 -15.98
N SER A 87 11.70 39.71 -15.63
CA SER A 87 10.46 40.12 -16.33
C SER A 87 9.18 39.99 -15.48
N THR A 88 8.68 41.16 -15.07
CA THR A 88 7.24 41.52 -14.95
C THR A 88 6.33 40.67 -14.03
N THR A 89 6.11 41.25 -12.85
CA THR A 89 5.37 40.86 -11.63
C THR A 89 3.87 40.45 -11.75
N GLY A 90 3.32 40.15 -12.93
CA GLY A 90 1.89 39.80 -13.07
C GLY A 90 1.63 38.42 -13.66
N GLU A 91 2.20 38.17 -14.84
CA GLU A 91 1.85 37.01 -15.67
C GLU A 91 2.36 35.65 -15.18
N ASN A 92 3.32 35.63 -14.27
CA ASN A 92 3.90 34.37 -13.80
C ASN A 92 3.06 33.72 -12.71
N THR A 93 2.45 34.50 -11.81
CA THR A 93 1.59 33.96 -10.74
C THR A 93 0.35 33.28 -11.30
N GLU A 94 -0.25 33.85 -12.36
CA GLU A 94 -1.37 33.23 -13.08
C GLU A 94 -0.96 31.94 -13.79
N LYS A 95 0.22 31.89 -14.41
CA LYS A 95 0.75 30.68 -15.08
C LYS A 95 1.05 29.56 -14.09
N VAL A 96 1.60 29.88 -12.91
CA VAL A 96 1.80 28.89 -11.83
C VAL A 96 0.46 28.41 -11.28
N SER A 97 -0.49 29.32 -11.03
CA SER A 97 -1.83 28.96 -10.55
C SER A 97 -2.59 28.06 -11.54
N LEU A 98 -2.47 28.33 -12.85
CA LEU A 98 -3.05 27.50 -13.91
C LEU A 98 -2.40 26.10 -13.94
N GLY A 99 -1.08 26.01 -13.77
CA GLY A 99 -0.37 24.74 -13.67
C GLY A 99 -0.80 23.90 -12.46
N VAL A 100 -0.92 24.52 -11.28
CA VAL A 100 -1.41 23.84 -10.06
C VAL A 100 -2.85 23.36 -10.25
N THR A 101 -3.72 24.18 -10.84
CA THR A 101 -5.13 23.83 -11.07
C THR A 101 -5.27 22.70 -12.09
N ALA A 102 -4.42 22.67 -13.13
CA ALA A 102 -4.38 21.58 -14.11
C ALA A 102 -3.84 20.26 -13.53
N LEU A 103 -2.86 20.34 -12.62
CA LEU A 103 -2.34 19.16 -11.92
C LEU A 103 -3.38 18.61 -10.93
N LEU A 104 -4.07 19.48 -10.19
CA LEU A 104 -5.16 19.12 -9.31
C LEU A 104 -6.33 18.48 -10.09
N SER A 105 -6.69 19.02 -11.25
CA SER A 105 -7.75 18.45 -12.08
C SER A 105 -7.38 17.06 -12.62
N MET A 106 -6.14 16.85 -13.09
CA MET A 106 -5.67 15.51 -13.47
C MET A 106 -5.70 14.52 -12.29
N ALA A 107 -5.32 14.95 -11.08
CA ALA A 107 -5.34 14.09 -9.90
C ALA A 107 -6.77 13.69 -9.48
N ILE A 108 -7.73 14.61 -9.60
CA ILE A 108 -9.15 14.34 -9.30
C ILE A 108 -9.76 13.41 -10.35
N ILE A 109 -9.44 13.58 -11.63
CA ILE A 109 -9.95 12.74 -12.73
C ILE A 109 -9.40 11.31 -12.66
N SER A 110 -8.20 11.12 -12.09
CA SER A 110 -7.55 9.82 -11.98
C SER A 110 -8.01 8.98 -10.77
N ASN A 111 -8.74 9.57 -9.82
CA ASN A 111 -9.33 8.87 -8.66
C ASN A 111 -10.75 8.40 -8.98
#